data_AF-A0A418C2A2-F1
#
_entry.id   AF-A0A418C2A2-F1
#
_cell.length_a   1.000
_cell.length_b   1.000
_cell.length_c   1.000
_cell.angle_alpha   90.00
_cell.angle_beta   90.00
_cell.angle_gamma   90.00
#
_symmetry.space_group_name_H-M   'P 1'
#
loop_
_entity.id
_entity.type
_entity.pdbx_description
1 polymer ?
#
loop_
_entity_poly.entity_id
_entity_poly.type
_entity_poly.pdbx_seq_one_letter_code
_entity_poly.pdbx_strand_id
1 'polypeptide(L)'
;MAPPRRRANKKAGSDSYANLSADERKQQGGDAKTRGNAAYSSGDFATAIKEFTTAIAYEPHNHAYFSNRSAAYLNNGNAAAALQDANKCIEIDAKWSKGYARLGAAYYYVKSYEKAISAYTKGLSLEKGNKQLQAGLTQAQAALQVLEEEQSGVDMDDATR
;
A
#
# COMPACT_ATOMS: atom_id res chain seq x y z
N MET A 1 24.09 -33.45 -33.95
CA MET A 1 23.09 -32.39 -34.24
C MET A 1 22.16 -32.28 -33.05
N ALA A 2 22.17 -31.15 -32.33
CA ALA A 2 21.32 -30.93 -31.15
C ALA A 2 19.93 -30.40 -31.58
N PRO A 3 18.83 -30.75 -30.89
CA PRO A 3 17.50 -30.30 -31.27
C PRO A 3 17.29 -28.81 -30.90
N PRO A 4 16.42 -28.08 -31.63
CA PRO A 4 16.18 -26.67 -31.34
C PRO A 4 15.41 -26.53 -30.02
N ARG A 5 15.93 -25.70 -29.10
CA ARG A 5 15.25 -25.32 -27.87
C ARG A 5 13.97 -24.55 -28.21
N ARG A 6 12.80 -25.13 -27.94
CA ARG A 6 11.51 -24.45 -27.96
C ARG A 6 11.54 -23.29 -26.95
N ARG A 7 11.59 -22.04 -27.44
CA ARG A 7 11.32 -20.85 -26.61
C ARG A 7 9.86 -20.93 -26.17
N ALA A 8 9.64 -21.08 -24.87
CA ALA A 8 8.32 -20.93 -24.26
C ALA A 8 7.88 -19.47 -24.41
N ASN A 9 7.00 -19.22 -25.37
CA ASN A 9 6.34 -17.93 -25.54
C ASN A 9 5.30 -17.80 -24.41
N LYS A 10 5.69 -17.22 -23.26
CA LYS A 10 4.72 -16.74 -22.28
C LYS A 10 3.94 -15.63 -22.97
N LYS A 11 2.69 -15.91 -23.38
CA LYS A 11 1.75 -14.87 -23.79
C LYS A 11 1.62 -13.91 -22.61
N ALA A 12 2.32 -12.78 -22.66
CA ALA A 12 1.98 -11.60 -21.88
C ALA A 12 0.51 -11.34 -22.18
N GLY A 13 -0.34 -11.33 -21.14
CA GLY A 13 -1.76 -11.04 -21.30
C GLY A 13 -1.91 -9.77 -22.11
N SER A 14 -2.68 -9.82 -23.20
CA SER A 14 -2.99 -8.65 -24.02
C SER A 14 -3.47 -7.53 -23.10
N ASP A 15 -2.83 -6.36 -23.14
CA ASP A 15 -3.33 -5.17 -22.47
C ASP A 15 -4.79 -5.00 -22.91
N SER A 16 -5.71 -5.21 -21.97
CA SER A 16 -7.16 -5.26 -22.25
C SER A 16 -7.67 -3.89 -22.74
N TYR A 17 -6.83 -2.86 -22.66
CA TYR A 17 -7.10 -1.48 -23.03
C TYR A 17 -6.17 -0.95 -24.12
N ALA A 18 -5.48 -1.83 -24.85
CA ALA A 18 -4.55 -1.46 -25.92
C ALA A 18 -5.18 -0.63 -27.07
N ASN A 19 -6.51 -0.72 -27.24
CA ASN A 19 -7.24 -0.01 -28.28
C ASN A 19 -7.70 1.40 -27.87
N LEU A 20 -7.50 1.80 -26.60
CA LEU A 20 -7.87 3.12 -26.09
C LEU A 20 -6.68 4.08 -26.20
N SER A 21 -6.98 5.33 -26.54
CA SER A 21 -5.99 6.42 -26.46
C SER A 21 -5.56 6.67 -25.01
N ALA A 22 -4.41 7.31 -24.83
CA ALA A 22 -3.91 7.65 -23.50
C ALA A 22 -4.90 8.54 -22.72
N ASP A 23 -5.54 9.49 -23.39
CA ASP A 23 -6.53 10.38 -22.78
C ASP A 23 -7.80 9.63 -22.37
N GLU A 24 -8.29 8.71 -23.19
CA GLU A 24 -9.42 7.84 -22.83
C GLU A 24 -9.08 6.96 -21.62
N ARG A 25 -7.89 6.34 -21.59
CA ARG A 25 -7.45 5.54 -20.44
C ARG A 25 -7.38 6.37 -19.17
N LYS A 26 -6.83 7.59 -19.26
CA LYS A 26 -6.73 8.51 -18.13
C LYS A 26 -8.11 8.95 -17.63
N GLN A 27 -9.03 9.25 -18.54
CA GLN A 27 -10.40 9.59 -18.20
C GLN A 27 -11.10 8.43 -17.49
N GLN A 28 -11.06 7.22 -18.07
CA GLN A 28 -11.70 6.03 -17.51
C GLN A 28 -11.07 5.61 -16.16
N GLY A 29 -9.75 5.70 -16.05
CA GLY A 29 -9.03 5.48 -14.79
C GLY A 29 -9.43 6.50 -13.72
N GLY A 30 -9.54 7.78 -14.10
CA GLY A 30 -10.01 8.86 -13.25
C GLY A 30 -11.44 8.64 -12.74
N ASP A 31 -12.35 8.21 -13.61
CA ASP A 31 -13.75 7.93 -13.28
C ASP A 31 -13.87 6.73 -12.35
N ALA A 32 -13.12 5.65 -12.60
CA ALA A 32 -13.03 4.51 -11.71
C ALA A 32 -12.48 4.90 -10.34
N LYS A 33 -11.42 5.72 -10.28
CA LYS A 33 -10.92 6.28 -9.01
C LYS A 33 -12.00 7.07 -8.28
N THR A 34 -12.79 7.90 -8.98
CA THR A 34 -13.86 8.69 -8.36
C THR A 34 -14.93 7.80 -7.74
N ARG A 35 -15.39 6.76 -8.45
CA ARG A 35 -16.33 5.77 -7.91
C ARG A 35 -15.74 5.00 -6.72
N GLY A 36 -14.48 4.60 -6.82
CA GLY A 36 -13.76 3.93 -5.73
C GLY A 36 -13.64 4.79 -4.47
N ASN A 37 -13.38 6.10 -4.64
CA ASN A 37 -13.36 7.05 -3.53
C ASN A 37 -14.74 7.21 -2.89
N ALA A 38 -15.81 7.26 -3.70
CA ALA A 38 -17.17 7.33 -3.18
C ALA A 38 -17.53 6.08 -2.34
N ALA A 39 -17.21 4.89 -2.86
CA ALA A 39 -17.40 3.64 -2.14
C ALA A 39 -16.55 3.56 -0.86
N TYR A 40 -15.30 4.02 -0.90
CA TYR A 40 -14.43 4.09 0.28
C TYR A 40 -15.04 4.99 1.36
N SER A 41 -15.55 6.17 0.98
CA SER A 41 -16.18 7.10 1.91
C SER A 41 -17.49 6.57 2.50
N SER A 42 -18.21 5.69 1.79
CA SER A 42 -19.40 5.01 2.32
C SER A 42 -19.08 3.76 3.15
N GLY A 43 -17.81 3.41 3.32
CA GLY A 43 -17.38 2.20 4.02
C GLY A 43 -17.51 0.91 3.20
N ASP A 44 -17.90 0.99 1.93
CA ASP A 44 -17.94 -0.16 1.02
C ASP A 44 -16.54 -0.40 0.43
N PHE A 45 -15.67 -0.99 1.26
CA PHE A 45 -14.28 -1.22 0.90
C PHE A 45 -14.13 -2.28 -0.20
N ALA A 46 -15.05 -3.25 -0.30
CA ALA A 46 -15.03 -4.25 -1.35
C ALA A 46 -15.26 -3.61 -2.74
N THR A 47 -16.26 -2.75 -2.85
CA THR A 47 -16.48 -1.99 -4.09
C THR A 47 -15.34 -1.01 -4.36
N ALA A 48 -14.81 -0.34 -3.33
CA ALA A 48 -13.65 0.54 -3.49
C ALA A 48 -12.44 -0.19 -4.08
N ILE A 49 -12.11 -1.38 -3.57
CA ILE A 49 -11.02 -2.23 -4.08
C ILE A 49 -11.25 -2.59 -5.56
N LYS A 50 -12.49 -2.96 -5.92
CA LYS A 50 -12.85 -3.30 -7.29
C LYS A 50 -12.64 -2.11 -8.23
N GLU A 51 -13.15 -0.93 -7.87
CA GLU A 51 -13.03 0.26 -8.70
C GLU A 51 -11.58 0.76 -8.81
N PHE A 52 -10.78 0.72 -7.73
CA PHE A 52 -9.35 1.05 -7.83
C PHE A 52 -8.57 0.02 -8.65
N THR A 53 -8.97 -1.26 -8.63
CA THR A 53 -8.39 -2.28 -9.52
C THR A 53 -8.69 -1.97 -10.98
N THR A 54 -9.92 -1.55 -11.29
CA THR A 54 -10.27 -1.03 -12.62
C THR A 54 -9.42 0.18 -13.00
N ALA A 55 -9.23 1.14 -12.09
CA ALA A 55 -8.39 2.31 -12.33
C ALA A 55 -6.93 1.94 -12.66
N ILE A 56 -6.36 0.99 -11.91
CA ILE A 56 -5.01 0.45 -12.16
C ILE A 56 -4.92 -0.27 -13.51
N ALA A 57 -5.98 -0.97 -13.92
CA ALA A 57 -5.99 -1.64 -15.21
C ALA A 57 -5.92 -0.63 -16.38
N TYR A 58 -6.57 0.53 -16.23
CA TYR A 58 -6.43 1.64 -17.17
C TYR A 58 -5.07 2.33 -17.10
N GLU A 59 -4.52 2.58 -15.90
CA GLU A 59 -3.20 3.23 -15.72
C GLU A 59 -2.31 2.43 -14.76
N PRO A 60 -1.59 1.40 -15.24
CA PRO A 60 -0.85 0.47 -14.38
C PRO A 60 0.40 1.07 -13.72
N HIS A 61 0.78 2.30 -14.11
CA HIS A 61 1.92 3.04 -13.56
C HIS A 61 1.47 4.25 -12.71
N ASN A 62 0.19 4.35 -12.36
CA ASN A 62 -0.31 5.45 -11.54
C ASN A 62 -0.23 5.08 -10.04
N HIS A 63 0.82 5.55 -9.35
CA HIS A 63 1.06 5.26 -7.93
C HIS A 63 -0.09 5.69 -7.01
N ALA A 64 -0.90 6.69 -7.40
CA ALA A 64 -2.02 7.15 -6.59
C ALA A 64 -3.15 6.12 -6.50
N TYR A 65 -3.39 5.34 -7.57
CA TYR A 65 -4.41 4.30 -7.56
C TYR A 65 -4.03 3.12 -6.65
N PHE A 66 -2.75 2.73 -6.65
CA PHE A 66 -2.22 1.75 -5.69
C PHE A 66 -2.36 2.26 -4.25
N SER A 67 -2.09 3.54 -3.98
CA SER A 67 -2.23 4.11 -2.63
C SER A 67 -3.68 4.09 -2.13
N ASN A 68 -4.63 4.40 -3.00
CA ASN A 68 -6.04 4.35 -2.66
C ASN A 68 -6.51 2.91 -2.41
N ARG A 69 -6.08 1.96 -3.24
CA ARG A 69 -6.40 0.54 -3.06
C ARG A 69 -5.73 -0.06 -1.82
N SER A 70 -4.50 0.32 -1.51
CA SER A 70 -3.81 -0.02 -0.25
C SER A 70 -4.63 0.41 0.97
N ALA A 71 -5.15 1.63 0.96
CA ALA A 71 -6.03 2.12 2.02
C ALA A 71 -7.31 1.28 2.14
N ALA A 72 -7.96 0.98 1.02
CA ALA A 72 -9.17 0.17 1.00
C ALA A 72 -8.92 -1.25 1.52
N TYR A 73 -7.78 -1.86 1.15
CA TYR A 73 -7.38 -3.17 1.67
C TYR A 73 -7.16 -3.18 3.18
N LEU A 74 -6.53 -2.15 3.76
CA LEU A 74 -6.38 -2.08 5.22
C LEU A 74 -7.73 -1.99 5.95
N ASN A 75 -8.63 -1.15 5.45
CA ASN A 75 -9.96 -1.03 6.05
C ASN A 75 -10.81 -2.29 5.85
N ASN A 76 -10.53 -3.07 4.81
CA ASN A 76 -11.12 -4.39 4.58
C ASN A 76 -10.38 -5.51 5.35
N GLY A 77 -9.41 -5.20 6.21
CA GLY A 77 -8.64 -6.17 7.00
C GLY A 77 -7.60 -6.98 6.22
N ASN A 78 -7.34 -6.67 4.95
CA ASN A 78 -6.35 -7.37 4.13
C ASN A 78 -5.00 -6.63 4.12
N ALA A 79 -4.25 -6.76 5.21
CA ALA A 79 -2.97 -6.07 5.36
C ALA A 79 -1.89 -6.53 4.37
N ALA A 80 -1.91 -7.81 3.96
CA ALA A 80 -0.94 -8.35 3.01
C ALA A 80 -1.07 -7.68 1.63
N ALA A 81 -2.30 -7.57 1.11
CA ALA A 81 -2.56 -6.86 -0.14
C ALA A 81 -2.25 -5.35 -0.02
N ALA A 82 -2.56 -4.74 1.12
CA ALA A 82 -2.22 -3.34 1.38
C ALA A 82 -0.71 -3.07 1.35
N LEU A 83 0.10 -3.96 1.95
CA LEU A 83 1.55 -3.89 1.92
C LEU A 83 2.08 -4.02 0.49
N GLN A 84 1.54 -4.93 -0.32
CA GLN A 84 1.93 -5.08 -1.72
C GLN A 84 1.69 -3.78 -2.51
N ASP A 85 0.50 -3.19 -2.39
CA ASP A 85 0.17 -1.95 -3.08
C ASP A 85 0.99 -0.76 -2.57
N ALA A 86 1.24 -0.67 -1.26
CA ALA A 86 2.09 0.39 -0.69
C ALA A 86 3.54 0.30 -1.19
N ASN A 87 4.10 -0.90 -1.30
CA ASN A 87 5.41 -1.10 -1.91
C ASN A 87 5.39 -0.72 -3.39
N LYS A 88 4.31 -1.05 -4.12
CA LYS A 88 4.17 -0.66 -5.52
C LYS A 88 4.14 0.85 -5.72
N CYS A 89 3.52 1.61 -4.80
CA CYS A 89 3.59 3.07 -4.82
C CYS A 89 5.03 3.58 -4.80
N ILE A 90 5.86 3.04 -3.90
CA ILE A 90 7.26 3.46 -3.71
C ILE A 90 8.15 2.97 -4.86
N GLU A 91 7.84 1.80 -5.43
CA GLU A 91 8.53 1.29 -6.63
C GLU A 91 8.29 2.21 -7.84
N ILE A 92 7.05 2.70 -8.01
CA ILE A 92 6.69 3.59 -9.11
C ILE A 92 7.22 5.02 -8.87
N ASP A 93 7.06 5.55 -7.66
CA ASP A 93 7.56 6.87 -7.28
C ASP A 93 8.13 6.88 -5.86
N ALA A 94 9.45 6.68 -5.77
CA ALA A 94 10.18 6.65 -4.51
C ALA A 94 10.29 8.02 -3.81
N LYS A 95 9.91 9.12 -4.48
CA LYS A 95 9.91 10.48 -3.91
C LYS A 95 8.55 10.89 -3.37
N TRP A 96 7.52 10.06 -3.57
CA TRP A 96 6.18 10.36 -3.10
C TRP A 96 5.96 9.95 -1.64
N SER A 97 5.99 10.94 -0.76
CA SER A 97 5.83 10.80 0.70
C SER A 97 4.60 9.96 1.11
N LYS A 98 3.48 10.11 0.40
CA LYS A 98 2.23 9.37 0.70
C LYS A 98 2.35 7.86 0.48
N GLY A 99 3.24 7.39 -0.40
CA GLY A 99 3.55 5.97 -0.55
C GLY A 99 4.12 5.38 0.73
N TYR A 100 5.04 6.11 1.37
CA TYR A 100 5.61 5.74 2.67
C TYR A 100 4.58 5.83 3.80
N ALA A 101 3.64 6.78 3.74
CA ALA A 101 2.54 6.84 4.70
C ALA A 101 1.67 5.57 4.64
N ARG A 102 1.38 5.05 3.43
CA ARG A 102 0.65 3.78 3.25
C ARG A 102 1.45 2.59 3.75
N LEU A 103 2.75 2.56 3.45
CA LEU A 103 3.63 1.48 3.90
C LEU A 103 3.72 1.43 5.44
N GLY A 104 3.89 2.60 6.07
CA GLY A 104 3.88 2.72 7.53
C GLY A 104 2.56 2.28 8.16
N ALA A 105 1.43 2.69 7.58
CA ALA A 105 0.12 2.29 8.07
C ALA A 105 -0.11 0.76 7.96
N ALA A 106 0.36 0.15 6.87
CA ALA A 106 0.23 -1.27 6.67
C ALA A 106 1.14 -2.09 7.60
N TYR A 107 2.37 -1.63 7.86
CA TYR A 107 3.24 -2.25 8.87
C TYR A 107 2.70 -2.09 10.28
N TYR A 108 2.14 -0.92 10.61
CA TYR A 108 1.51 -0.66 11.90
C TYR A 108 0.34 -1.62 12.16
N TYR A 109 -0.50 -1.84 11.14
CA TYR A 109 -1.65 -2.76 11.25
C TYR A 109 -1.23 -4.19 11.60
N VAL A 110 -0.12 -4.68 11.03
CA VAL A 110 0.43 -6.01 11.34
C VAL A 110 1.36 -6.02 12.58
N LYS A 111 1.31 -4.96 13.39
CA LYS A 111 2.13 -4.77 14.60
C LYS A 111 3.65 -4.82 14.37
N SER A 112 4.11 -4.58 13.15
CA SER A 112 5.54 -4.45 12.85
C SER A 112 5.96 -2.99 13.04
N TYR A 113 5.97 -2.54 14.29
CA TYR A 113 6.08 -1.13 14.64
C TYR A 113 7.42 -0.51 14.24
N GLU A 114 8.53 -1.25 14.32
CA GLU A 114 9.86 -0.80 13.90
C GLU A 114 9.89 -0.51 12.39
N LYS A 115 9.26 -1.39 11.60
CA LYS A 115 9.13 -1.18 10.15
C LYS A 115 8.21 -0.01 9.82
N ALA A 116 7.15 0.18 10.60
CA ALA A 116 6.27 1.34 10.47
C ALA A 116 7.03 2.65 10.75
N ILE A 117 7.80 2.71 11.85
CA ILE A 117 8.66 3.84 12.22
C ILE A 117 9.64 4.16 11.09
N SER A 118 10.33 3.15 10.55
CA SER A 118 11.26 3.31 9.43
C SER A 118 10.58 3.91 8.20
N ALA A 119 9.41 3.39 7.82
CA ALA A 119 8.64 3.89 6.69
C ALA A 119 8.19 5.34 6.89
N TYR A 120 7.60 5.67 8.04
CA TYR A 120 7.16 7.04 8.33
C TYR A 120 8.33 8.03 8.38
N THR A 121 9.45 7.64 8.99
CA THR A 121 10.68 8.45 9.03
C THR A 121 11.20 8.73 7.63
N LYS A 122 11.21 7.71 6.75
CA LYS A 122 11.59 7.90 5.34
C LYS A 122 10.64 8.85 4.62
N GLY A 123 9.33 8.73 4.84
CA GLY A 123 8.34 9.67 4.31
C GLY A 123 8.60 11.12 4.77
N LEU A 124 8.88 11.33 6.05
CA LEU A 124 9.18 12.66 6.61
C LEU A 124 10.48 13.25 6.08
N SER A 125 11.46 12.41 5.71
CA SER A 125 12.69 12.88 5.05
C SER A 125 12.43 13.49 3.67
N LEU A 126 11.34 13.05 3.00
CA LEU A 126 10.92 13.55 1.68
C LEU A 126 9.99 14.77 1.81
N GLU A 127 9.08 14.75 2.78
CA GLU A 127 8.13 15.83 3.05
C GLU A 127 8.14 16.20 4.53
N LYS A 128 9.04 17.13 4.89
CA LYS A 128 9.16 17.63 6.25
C LYS A 128 7.87 18.34 6.68
N GLY A 129 7.42 18.09 7.91
CA GLY A 129 6.22 18.71 8.46
C GLY A 129 4.89 18.11 7.99
N ASN A 130 4.92 16.98 7.26
CA ASN A 130 3.70 16.26 6.92
C ASN A 130 3.05 15.69 8.19
N LYS A 131 1.89 16.27 8.57
CA LYS A 131 1.18 15.93 9.80
C LYS A 131 0.74 14.46 9.86
N GLN A 132 0.35 13.87 8.73
CA GLN A 132 -0.09 12.47 8.69
C GLN A 132 1.06 11.52 8.98
N LEU A 133 2.23 11.77 8.37
CA LEU A 133 3.44 10.98 8.61
C LEU A 133 3.94 11.15 10.04
N GLN A 134 3.90 12.37 10.58
CA GLN A 134 4.29 12.65 11.96
C GLN A 134 3.35 11.93 12.95
N ALA A 135 2.03 12.01 12.74
CA ALA A 135 1.07 11.30 13.57
C ALA A 135 1.28 9.78 13.52
N GLY A 136 1.49 9.21 12.33
CA GLY A 136 1.78 7.79 12.17
C GLY A 136 3.08 7.37 12.85
N LEU A 137 4.12 8.19 12.77
CA LEU A 137 5.40 7.96 13.46
C LEU A 137 5.20 7.92 14.98
N THR A 138 4.55 8.93 15.56
CA THR A 138 4.28 8.99 17.00
C THR A 138 3.43 7.81 17.46
N GLN A 139 2.41 7.43 16.70
CA GLN A 139 1.58 6.25 17.02
C GLN A 139 2.40 4.96 17.00
N ALA A 140 3.27 4.78 16.00
CA ALA A 140 4.11 3.59 15.90
C ALA A 140 5.16 3.51 17.02
N GLN A 141 5.75 4.64 17.43
CA GLN A 141 6.68 4.72 18.56
C GLN A 141 6.00 4.37 19.88
N ALA A 142 4.82 4.95 20.14
CA ALA A 142 4.07 4.65 21.35
C ALA A 142 3.66 3.15 21.41
N ALA A 143 3.23 2.59 20.28
CA ALA A 143 2.86 1.17 20.23
C ALA A 143 4.06 0.23 20.42
N LEU A 144 5.24 0.60 19.92
CA LEU A 144 6.48 -0.13 20.16
C LEU A 144 6.88 -0.10 21.64
N GLN A 145 6.83 1.07 22.27
CA GLN A 145 7.16 1.22 23.68
C GLN A 145 6.23 0.35 24.56
N VAL A 146 4.92 0.37 24.31
CA VAL A 146 3.98 -0.49 25.04
C VAL A 146 4.31 -1.97 24.84
N LEU A 147 4.66 -2.39 23.63
CA LEU A 147 5.04 -3.78 23.34
C LEU A 147 6.31 -4.20 24.09
N GLU A 148 7.30 -3.33 24.22
CA GLU A 148 8.54 -3.58 24.96
C GLU A 148 8.28 -3.62 26.50
N GLU A 149 7.43 -2.74 27.01
CA GLU A 149 7.01 -2.73 28.41
C GLU A 149 6.22 -4.00 28.77
N GLU A 150 5.32 -4.46 27.90
CA GLU A 150 4.58 -5.72 28.08
C GLU A 150 5.51 -6.93 28.13
N GLN A 151 6.55 -6.96 27.28
CA GLN A 151 7.53 -8.05 27.27
C GLN A 151 8.39 -8.05 28.54
N SER A 152 8.90 -6.89 28.95
CA SER A 152 9.75 -6.78 30.15
C SER A 152 9.00 -7.03 31.46
N GLY A 153 7.70 -6.73 31.52
CA GLY A 153 6.85 -7.05 32.67
C GLY A 153 6.60 -8.55 32.83
N VAL A 154 6.44 -9.29 31.72
CA VAL A 154 6.25 -10.75 31.74
C VAL A 154 7.53 -11.47 32.19
N ASP A 155 8.71 -10.97 31.81
CA ASP A 155 9.99 -11.58 32.17
C ASP A 155 10.32 -11.46 33.68
N MET A 156 9.77 -10.46 34.39
CA MET A 156 9.96 -10.32 35.85
C MET A 156 9.07 -11.27 36.67
N ASP A 157 7.87 -11.57 36.19
CA ASP A 157 6.89 -12.42 36.89
C ASP A 157 7.21 -13.93 36.78
N ASP A 158 7.91 -14.36 35.73
CA ASP A 158 8.31 -15.78 35.55
C ASP A 158 9.64 -16.12 36.26
N ALA A 159 10.50 -15.11 36.52
CA ALA A 159 11.75 -15.29 37.25
C ALA A 159 11.59 -15.34 38.79
N THR A 160 10.38 -15.08 39.31
CA THR A 160 10.07 -15.04 40.75
C THR A 160 9.16 -16.18 41.23
N ARG A 161 8.89 -17.20 40.40
CA ARG A 161 8.11 -18.41 40.76
C ARG A 161 8.97 -19.66 40.94
#